data_AF-A0A962SPW1-F1
#
_entry.id   AF-A0A962SPW1-F1
#
_cell.length_a   1.000
_cell.length_b   1.000
_cell.length_c   1.000
_cell.angle_alpha   90.00
_cell.angle_beta   90.00
_cell.angle_gamma   90.00
#
_symmetry.space_group_name_H-M   'P 1'
#
loop_
_entity.id
_entity.type
_entity.pdbx_description
1 polymer ?
#
loop_
_entity_poly.entity_id
_entity_poly.type
_entity_poly.pdbx_seq_one_letter_code
_entity_poly.pdbx_strand_id
1 'polypeptide(L)' 'SPSAPASGQSSPTVSAHSLALRSLDQVEAEHIQLVLNHTGGHKGKSCDILGISRPALDRKIRKYGLTLP' A
#
# COMPACT_ATOMS: atom_id res chain seq x y z
N SER A 1 -6.04 31.64 -46.09
CA SER A 1 -5.10 30.77 -45.37
C SER A 1 -5.27 30.95 -43.87
N PRO A 2 -5.26 29.87 -43.07
CA PRO A 2 -5.96 29.80 -41.78
C PRO A 2 -5.07 30.08 -40.57
N SER A 3 -5.64 30.70 -39.54
CA SER A 3 -5.05 30.85 -38.21
C SER A 3 -5.88 30.11 -37.16
N ALA A 4 -5.14 29.58 -36.18
CA ALA A 4 -5.54 28.96 -34.91
C ALA A 4 -5.74 27.43 -34.91
N PRO A 5 -4.85 26.68 -34.21
CA PRO A 5 -5.08 25.28 -33.89
C PRO A 5 -6.08 25.13 -32.74
N ALA A 6 -6.74 23.97 -32.78
CA ALA A 6 -7.80 23.52 -31.92
C ALA A 6 -7.36 23.29 -30.45
N SER A 7 -8.30 23.63 -29.56
CA SER A 7 -8.73 22.84 -28.40
C SER A 7 -7.69 21.96 -27.70
N GLY A 8 -7.08 22.50 -26.64
CA GLY A 8 -6.44 21.70 -25.60
C GLY A 8 -7.48 20.99 -24.75
N GLN A 9 -7.87 19.78 -25.15
CA GLN A 9 -8.56 18.84 -24.26
C GLN A 9 -7.53 18.21 -23.33
N SER A 10 -7.27 18.85 -22.20
CA SER A 10 -6.59 18.22 -21.06
C SER A 10 -7.58 17.29 -20.37
N SER A 11 -7.83 16.12 -20.96
CA SER A 11 -8.55 15.06 -20.28
C SER A 11 -7.74 14.67 -19.04
N PRO A 12 -8.30 14.69 -17.82
CA PRO A 12 -7.63 14.09 -16.69
C PRO A 12 -7.57 12.59 -16.97
N THR A 13 -6.35 12.08 -17.19
CA THR A 13 -6.06 10.66 -17.05
C THR A 13 -6.35 10.30 -15.61
N VAL A 14 -7.60 9.94 -15.33
CA VAL A 14 -7.95 9.17 -14.14
C VAL A 14 -7.16 7.88 -14.30
N SER A 15 -6.00 7.85 -13.64
CA SER A 15 -5.18 6.65 -13.53
C SER A 15 -6.06 5.66 -12.80
N ALA A 16 -6.79 4.86 -13.58
CA ALA A 16 -7.66 3.82 -13.08
C ALA A 16 -6.73 2.92 -12.27
N HIS A 17 -6.80 3.07 -10.95
CA HIS A 17 -6.25 2.09 -10.04
C HIS A 17 -6.99 0.84 -10.40
N SER A 18 -6.37 -0.03 -11.21
CA SER A 18 -6.90 -1.34 -11.55
C SER A 18 -7.30 -1.95 -10.22
N LEU A 19 -8.60 -2.05 -9.98
CA LEU A 19 -9.15 -2.64 -8.78
C LEU A 19 -8.93 -4.15 -8.89
N ALA A 20 -7.66 -4.56 -8.86
CA ALA A 20 -7.28 -5.94 -8.78
C ALA A 20 -7.90 -6.44 -7.46
N LEU A 21 -8.91 -7.30 -7.60
CA LEU A 21 -9.55 -7.94 -6.48
C LEU A 21 -8.50 -8.82 -5.81
N ARG A 22 -8.06 -8.39 -4.63
CA ARG A 22 -7.08 -9.09 -3.81
C ARG A 22 -7.79 -9.82 -2.68
N SER A 23 -7.23 -10.93 -2.25
CA SER A 23 -7.71 -11.60 -1.05
C SER A 23 -7.40 -10.76 0.20
N LEU A 24 -8.14 -10.99 1.28
CA LEU A 24 -7.86 -10.33 2.56
C LEU A 24 -6.43 -10.61 3.05
N ASP A 25 -5.92 -11.82 2.81
CA ASP A 25 -4.56 -12.19 3.19
C ASP A 25 -3.50 -11.38 2.42
N GLN A 26 -3.73 -11.10 1.13
CA GLN A 26 -2.84 -10.25 0.33
C GLN A 26 -2.87 -8.80 0.81
N VAL A 27 -4.07 -8.24 0.99
CA VAL A 27 -4.23 -6.86 1.48
C VAL A 27 -3.59 -6.69 2.86
N GLU A 28 -3.80 -7.65 3.75
CA GLU A 28 -3.21 -7.64 5.08
C GLU A 28 -1.68 -7.73 5.02
N ALA A 29 -1.12 -8.67 4.24
CA ALA A 29 0.32 -8.83 4.10
C ALA A 29 1.01 -7.55 3.58
N GLU A 30 0.46 -6.96 2.51
CA GLU A 30 0.97 -5.72 1.94
C GLU A 30 0.90 -4.57 2.94
N HIS A 31 -0.23 -4.41 3.64
CA HIS A 31 -0.39 -3.33 4.60
C HIS A 31 0.60 -3.47 5.77
N ILE A 32 0.82 -4.68 6.27
CA ILE A 32 1.80 -4.92 7.33
C ILE A 32 3.22 -4.60 6.83
N GLN A 33 3.59 -5.02 5.62
CA GLN A 33 4.91 -4.70 5.06
C GLN A 33 5.11 -3.19 4.91
N LEU A 34 4.09 -2.46 4.43
CA LEU A 34 4.12 -1.01 4.32
C LEU A 34 4.34 -0.35 5.68
N VAL A 35 3.64 -0.80 6.73
CA VAL A 35 3.83 -0.26 8.08
C VAL A 35 5.21 -0.60 8.64
N LEU A 36 5.71 -1.82 8.44
CA LEU A 36 7.07 -2.20 8.84
C LEU A 36 8.12 -1.31 8.16
N ASN A 37 7.97 -1.03 6.86
CA ASN A 37 8.84 -0.13 6.13
C ASN A 37 8.74 1.30 6.65
N HIS A 38 7.52 1.80 6.84
CA HIS A 38 7.26 3.15 7.33
C HIS A 38 7.87 3.40 8.72
N THR A 39 7.79 2.42 9.62
CA THR A 39 8.33 2.54 10.97
C THR A 39 9.80 2.18 11.06
N GLY A 40 10.45 1.70 9.99
CA GLY A 40 11.83 1.20 10.03
C GLY A 40 12.00 -0.06 10.88
N GLY A 41 11.02 -0.98 10.84
CA GLY A 41 11.06 -2.25 11.58
C GLY A 41 10.76 -2.13 13.07
N HIS A 42 10.44 -0.94 13.57
CA HIS A 42 10.12 -0.71 14.98
C HIS A 42 8.79 -1.37 15.39
N LYS A 43 8.85 -2.62 15.85
CA LYS A 43 7.69 -3.46 16.17
C LYS A 43 6.63 -2.82 17.06
N GLY A 44 7.03 -2.04 18.07
CA GLY A 44 6.08 -1.33 18.94
C GLY A 44 5.22 -0.34 18.16
N LYS A 45 5.86 0.60 17.45
CA LYS A 45 5.19 1.58 16.59
C LYS A 45 4.33 0.91 15.51
N SER A 46 4.82 -0.19 14.93
CA SER A 46 4.05 -0.96 13.95
C SER A 46 2.78 -1.56 14.56
N CYS A 47 2.86 -2.09 15.79
CA CYS A 47 1.70 -2.63 16.50
C CYS A 47 0.67 -1.52 16.80
N ASP A 48 1.13 -0.34 17.21
CA ASP A 48 0.26 0.81 17.49
C ASP A 48 -0.52 1.24 16.24
N ILE A 49 0.14 1.29 15.07
CA ILE A 49 -0.49 1.64 13.79
C ILE A 49 -1.46 0.54 13.31
N LEU A 50 -1.05 -0.72 13.42
CA LEU A 50 -1.85 -1.87 12.95
C LEU A 50 -3.01 -2.22 13.89
N GLY A 51 -2.99 -1.73 15.14
CA GLY A 51 -3.99 -2.07 16.15
C GLY A 51 -3.94 -3.54 16.57
N ILE A 52 -2.76 -4.17 16.56
CA ILE A 52 -2.57 -5.58 16.94
C ILE A 52 -1.49 -5.73 18.01
N SER A 53 -1.50 -6.86 18.72
CA SER A 53 -0.46 -7.17 19.70
C SER A 53 0.86 -7.58 19.02
N ARG A 54 1.99 -7.42 19.74
CA ARG A 54 3.31 -7.87 19.27
C ARG A 54 3.34 -9.37 18.88
N PRO A 55 2.79 -10.31 19.69
CA PRO A 55 2.72 -11.71 19.28
C PRO A 55 1.94 -11.94 17.99
N ALA A 56 0.86 -11.18 17.75
CA ALA A 56 0.10 -11.26 16.50
C ALA A 56 0.92 -10.77 15.31
N LEU A 57 1.65 -9.66 15.45
CA LEU A 57 2.57 -9.15 14.44
C LEU A 57 3.66 -10.19 14.11
N ASP A 58 4.31 -10.78 15.12
CA ASP A 58 5.35 -11.80 14.92
C ASP A 58 4.81 -13.07 14.21
N ARG A 59 3.55 -13.46 14.46
CA ARG A 59 2.91 -14.55 13.72
C ARG A 59 2.64 -14.15 12.27
N LYS A 60 2.19 -12.92 12.00
CA LYS A 60 1.89 -12.44 10.64
C LYS A 60 3.15 -12.25 9.81
N ILE A 61 4.24 -11.73 10.39
CA ILE A 61 5.56 -11.65 9.74
C ILE A 61 5.98 -13.03 9.24
N ARG A 62 5.88 -14.06 10.08
CA ARG A 62 6.20 -15.44 9.68
C ARG A 62 5.21 -16.03 8.69
N LYS A 63 3.90 -15.83 8.89
CA LYS A 63 2.83 -16.34 8.02
C LYS A 63 3.00 -15.83 6.57
N TYR A 64 3.34 -14.56 6.42
CA TYR A 64 3.39 -13.90 5.11
C TYR A 64 4.82 -13.74 4.56
N GLY A 65 5.85 -14.19 5.30
CA GLY A 65 7.24 -14.06 4.86
C GLY A 65 7.71 -12.61 4.76
N LEU A 66 7.27 -11.74 5.67
CA LEU A 66 7.58 -10.32 5.63
C LEU A 66 9.01 -10.03 6.08
N THR A 67 9.60 -8.97 5.53
CA THR A 67 10.96 -8.54 5.86
C THR A 67 10.94 -7.36 6.84
N LEU A 68 11.89 -7.35 7.78
CA LEU A 68 12.15 -6.20 8.63
C LEU A 68 13.24 -5.34 7.95
N PRO A 69 13.01 -4.03 7.75
CA PRO A 69 14.02 -3.10 7.27
C PRO A 69 15.23 -2.97 8.20
#